data_AF-A0A3A0FEK7-F1
#
_entry.id   AF-A0A3A0FEK7-F1
#
_cell.length_a   1.000
_cell.length_b   1.000
_cell.length_c   1.000
_cell.angle_alpha   90.00
_cell.angle_beta   90.00
_cell.angle_gamma   90.00
#
_symmetry.space_group_name_H-M   'P 1'
#
loop_
_entity.id
_entity.type
_entity.pdbx_description
1 polymer ?
#
loop_
_entity_poly.entity_id
_entity_poly.type
_entity_poly.pdbx_seq_one_letter_code
_entity_poly.pdbx_strand_id
1 'polypeptide(L)'
;TAALRAAFDAVAAGSARRALVVASDCRLGAPGSGLERSFGDGAAAFLVGDADVIADFEASFAIADELVDVWRADGDRFVHAWEERFVLQEGYTPTLGEALQGFFAKTGSGPADFARFALYAPDDKSVAGVARALKLDRTRLQDGLFGRLGNAGCAYAPILLAAALESLQPGERLLLGAYGDGAEALGFRTTGAIEKLGARRGVAWHLARRRPVKSYDRYLAARSLQTREYEAPRDQGLSATIHFRERDEDVAFKAQRCAKCGATQFPIQRVCETCFAKDAFEPVRLSDKTGRVVTYTFDFFFPTPEPPTIVTITEIDGARVHLQLVNATPQETKTGMPVEFTFRRIHEVGGRPNYYWKAQPVPSPEIRDDAPGRAATTGVA
;
A
#
# COMPACT_ATOMS: atom_id res chain seq x y z
N THR A 1 11.15 9.05 4.79
CA THR A 1 12.07 8.43 5.77
C THR A 1 12.26 9.26 7.04
N ALA A 2 12.11 10.59 7.00
CA ALA A 2 12.16 11.46 8.19
C ALA A 2 11.33 10.95 9.40
N ALA A 3 10.09 10.53 9.18
CA ALA A 3 9.25 9.98 10.26
C ALA A 3 9.80 8.66 10.86
N LEU A 4 10.49 7.83 10.07
CA LEU A 4 11.16 6.62 10.59
C LEU A 4 12.32 7.02 11.51
N ARG A 5 13.13 8.00 11.13
CA ARG A 5 14.21 8.51 11.99
C ARG A 5 13.68 9.08 13.29
N ALA A 6 12.66 9.93 13.22
CA ALA A 6 12.02 10.46 14.43
C ALA A 6 11.49 9.34 15.35
N ALA A 7 10.95 8.26 14.77
CA ALA A 7 10.52 7.08 15.53
C ALA A 7 11.71 6.31 16.14
N PHE A 8 12.81 6.12 15.41
CA PHE A 8 14.03 5.50 15.95
C PHE A 8 14.59 6.32 17.11
N ASP A 9 14.71 7.65 16.94
CA ASP A 9 15.21 8.55 17.97
C ASP A 9 14.31 8.55 19.22
N ALA A 10 12.99 8.58 19.03
CA ALA A 10 12.03 8.54 20.15
C ALA A 10 12.08 7.23 20.94
N VAL A 11 12.22 6.09 20.24
CA VAL A 11 12.37 4.78 20.89
C VAL A 11 13.72 4.66 21.58
N ALA A 12 14.80 5.05 20.93
CA ALA A 12 16.15 5.02 21.51
C ALA A 12 16.28 5.95 22.74
N ALA A 13 15.61 7.11 22.73
CA ALA A 13 15.55 8.02 23.86
C ALA A 13 14.61 7.56 25.00
N GLY A 14 13.83 6.49 24.78
CA GLY A 14 12.84 5.99 25.75
C GLY A 14 11.59 6.87 25.88
N SER A 15 11.41 7.89 25.04
CA SER A 15 10.22 8.74 25.04
C SER A 15 9.00 8.06 24.40
N ALA A 16 9.23 7.02 23.60
CA ALA A 16 8.21 6.12 23.11
C ALA A 16 8.66 4.67 23.28
N ARG A 17 7.78 3.78 23.74
CA ARG A 17 8.07 2.33 23.76
C ARG A 17 7.99 1.72 22.36
N ARG A 18 7.02 2.17 21.58
CA ARG A 18 6.76 1.75 20.21
C ARG A 18 6.20 2.91 19.41
N ALA A 19 6.51 2.95 18.13
CA ALA A 19 5.96 3.92 17.19
C ALA A 19 5.53 3.23 15.90
N LEU A 20 4.29 3.49 15.45
CA LEU A 20 3.82 3.04 14.14
C LEU A 20 4.05 4.16 13.13
N VAL A 21 4.88 3.89 12.13
CA VAL A 21 5.13 4.82 11.02
C VAL A 21 4.47 4.29 9.78
N VAL A 22 3.59 5.09 9.17
CA VAL A 22 2.93 4.78 7.90
C VAL A 22 3.36 5.83 6.89
N ALA A 23 3.95 5.39 5.78
CA ALA A 23 4.20 6.21 4.61
C ALA A 23 3.22 5.76 3.51
N SER A 24 2.45 6.69 2.96
CA SER A 24 1.53 6.42 1.86
C SER A 24 1.51 7.57 0.89
N ASP A 25 1.48 7.26 -0.40
CA ASP A 25 1.40 8.28 -1.43
C ASP A 25 0.58 7.79 -2.63
N CYS A 26 -0.05 8.73 -3.30
CA CYS A 26 -0.85 8.53 -4.50
C CYS A 26 -0.75 9.80 -5.36
N ARG A 27 0.34 9.89 -6.13
CA ARG A 27 0.64 11.06 -6.95
C ARG A 27 0.11 10.86 -8.37
N LEU A 28 -0.35 11.94 -8.99
CA LEU A 28 -0.86 11.92 -10.36
C LEU A 28 0.16 12.56 -11.31
N GLY A 29 0.52 11.84 -12.36
CA GLY A 29 1.12 12.42 -13.57
C GLY A 29 0.03 12.85 -14.54
N ALA A 30 0.30 13.87 -15.35
CA ALA A 30 -0.64 14.30 -16.39
C ALA A 30 -0.81 13.18 -17.44
N PRO A 31 -2.03 12.96 -17.99
CA PRO A 31 -2.25 11.98 -19.04
C PRO A 31 -1.28 12.13 -20.22
N GLY A 32 -0.64 11.03 -20.62
CA GLY A 32 0.38 10.97 -21.68
C GLY A 32 1.79 11.42 -21.26
N SER A 33 2.00 11.85 -20.01
CA SER A 33 3.31 12.29 -19.53
C SER A 33 4.23 11.13 -19.12
N GLY A 34 5.55 11.37 -19.08
CA GLY A 34 6.51 10.42 -18.52
C GLY A 34 6.23 10.08 -17.04
N LEU A 35 5.76 11.06 -16.27
CA LEU A 35 5.42 10.87 -14.86
C LEU A 35 4.23 9.92 -14.67
N GLU A 36 3.23 9.99 -15.56
CA GLU A 36 2.10 9.04 -15.52
C GLU A 36 2.57 7.60 -15.71
N ARG A 37 3.55 7.38 -16.60
CA ARG A 37 4.13 6.06 -16.83
C ARG A 37 4.96 5.56 -15.65
N SER A 38 5.69 6.44 -14.99
CA SER A 38 6.64 6.06 -13.93
C SER A 38 6.01 5.95 -12.55
N PHE A 39 4.94 6.70 -12.28
CA PHE A 39 4.32 6.73 -10.95
C PHE A 39 3.54 5.46 -10.60
N GLY A 40 3.49 5.20 -9.30
CA GLY A 40 2.67 4.19 -8.66
C GLY A 40 1.98 4.74 -7.43
N ASP A 41 1.10 3.96 -6.84
CA ASP A 41 0.49 4.27 -5.54
C ASP A 41 0.82 3.16 -4.57
N GLY A 42 1.05 3.52 -3.31
CA GLY A 42 1.37 2.53 -2.30
C GLY A 42 1.38 3.07 -0.90
N ALA A 43 1.53 2.13 0.03
CA ALA A 43 1.80 2.42 1.41
C ALA A 43 2.72 1.35 2.01
N ALA A 44 3.55 1.74 2.96
CA ALA A 44 4.27 0.84 3.83
C ALA A 44 4.10 1.28 5.28
N ALA A 45 4.00 0.31 6.18
CA ALA A 45 3.84 0.54 7.61
C ALA A 45 4.91 -0.24 8.38
N PHE A 46 5.58 0.44 9.30
CA PHE A 46 6.63 -0.12 10.15
C PHE A 46 6.28 0.12 11.61
N LEU A 47 6.34 -0.95 12.41
CA LEU A 47 6.30 -0.84 13.86
C LEU A 47 7.73 -0.78 14.39
N VAL A 48 8.13 0.37 14.91
CA VAL A 48 9.44 0.61 15.51
C VAL A 48 9.35 0.33 17.02
N GLY A 49 10.37 -0.32 17.57
CA GLY A 49 10.46 -0.68 18.99
C GLY A 49 11.87 -1.18 19.33
N ASP A 50 12.06 -1.63 20.56
CA ASP A 50 13.35 -2.05 21.14
C ASP A 50 13.41 -3.55 21.51
N ALA A 51 12.33 -4.29 21.26
CA ALA A 51 12.19 -5.70 21.61
C ALA A 51 11.69 -6.54 20.43
N ASP A 52 12.26 -7.73 20.24
CA ASP A 52 11.95 -8.68 19.16
C ASP A 52 11.99 -8.04 17.76
N VAL A 53 12.94 -7.12 17.54
CA VAL A 53 13.09 -6.38 16.29
C VAL A 53 13.67 -7.28 15.20
N ILE A 54 13.11 -7.19 13.99
CA ILE A 54 13.51 -8.01 12.83
C ILE A 54 14.79 -7.48 12.17
N ALA A 55 15.07 -6.20 12.37
CA ALA A 55 16.25 -5.51 11.90
C ALA A 55 16.58 -4.36 12.86
N ASP A 56 17.84 -4.27 13.23
CA ASP A 56 18.40 -3.16 13.99
C ASP A 56 18.69 -1.99 13.06
N PHE A 57 18.37 -0.78 13.50
CA PHE A 57 18.80 0.46 12.85
C PHE A 57 20.24 0.77 13.27
N GLU A 58 21.17 0.80 12.31
CA GLU A 58 22.60 1.03 12.59
C GLU A 58 22.94 2.53 12.63
N ALA A 59 22.59 3.25 11.58
CA ALA A 59 22.87 4.68 11.44
C ALA A 59 22.03 5.31 10.32
N SER A 60 22.07 6.63 10.23
CA SER A 60 21.67 7.36 9.03
C SER A 60 22.65 8.48 8.67
N PHE A 61 22.60 8.90 7.42
CA PHE A 61 23.26 10.10 6.90
C PHE A 61 22.30 10.80 5.94
N ALA A 62 22.14 12.11 6.09
CA ALA A 62 21.20 12.89 5.30
C ALA A 62 21.89 14.16 4.81
N ILE A 63 21.55 14.54 3.58
CA ILE A 63 21.88 15.85 3.00
C ILE A 63 20.58 16.52 2.57
N ALA A 64 20.52 17.83 2.71
CA ALA A 64 19.46 18.65 2.15
C ALA A 64 20.02 19.37 0.92
N ASP A 65 19.20 19.49 -0.11
CA ASP A 65 19.57 20.12 -1.36
C ASP A 65 18.42 21.00 -1.83
N GLU A 66 18.69 22.29 -2.01
CA GLU A 66 17.69 23.31 -2.37
C GLU A 66 17.48 23.33 -3.90
N LEU A 67 17.17 22.16 -4.47
CA LEU A 67 16.93 21.98 -5.89
C LEU A 67 15.43 21.86 -6.17
N VAL A 68 14.92 22.68 -7.08
CA VAL A 68 13.54 22.56 -7.57
C VAL A 68 13.54 21.70 -8.85
N ASP A 69 13.52 20.39 -8.67
CA ASP A 69 13.54 19.40 -9.75
C ASP A 69 12.14 18.83 -10.03
N VAL A 70 11.40 18.48 -8.97
CA VAL A 70 10.06 17.91 -8.99
C VAL A 70 9.20 18.61 -7.95
N TRP A 71 8.07 19.18 -8.36
CA TRP A 71 7.20 19.94 -7.45
C TRP A 71 5.73 19.74 -7.78
N ARG A 72 4.87 20.15 -6.84
CA ARG A 72 3.44 20.28 -7.07
C ARG A 72 2.94 21.50 -6.33
N ALA A 73 2.46 22.50 -7.06
CA ALA A 73 1.94 23.71 -6.46
C ALA A 73 0.64 23.42 -5.69
N ASP A 74 0.27 24.31 -4.77
CA ASP A 74 -1.02 24.20 -4.10
C ASP A 74 -2.16 24.33 -5.12
N GLY A 75 -3.19 23.50 -4.96
CA GLY A 75 -4.30 23.36 -5.92
C GLY A 75 -3.97 22.56 -7.19
N ASP A 76 -2.70 22.31 -7.50
CA ASP A 76 -2.35 21.54 -8.69
C ASP A 76 -2.67 20.05 -8.52
N ARG A 77 -3.33 19.53 -9.55
CA ARG A 77 -3.72 18.12 -9.59
C ARG A 77 -2.55 17.20 -9.93
N PHE A 78 -1.63 17.68 -10.76
CA PHE A 78 -0.51 16.90 -11.30
C PHE A 78 0.82 17.34 -10.72
N VAL A 79 1.74 16.38 -10.59
CA VAL A 79 3.14 16.67 -10.28
C VAL A 79 3.80 17.21 -11.55
N HIS A 80 4.63 18.23 -11.36
CA HIS A 80 5.51 18.79 -12.37
C HIS A 80 6.93 18.32 -12.13
N ALA A 81 7.69 18.20 -13.20
CA ALA A 81 9.12 18.00 -13.15
C ALA A 81 9.78 18.93 -14.16
N TRP A 82 11.00 19.38 -13.86
CA TRP A 82 11.83 20.04 -14.84
C TRP A 82 12.33 19.02 -15.89
N GLU A 83 13.20 19.45 -16.77
CA GLU A 83 13.75 18.60 -17.83
C GLU A 83 14.45 17.36 -17.23
N GLU A 84 14.15 16.19 -17.80
CA GLU A 84 14.54 14.88 -17.24
C GLU A 84 16.05 14.77 -17.01
N ARG A 85 16.88 15.24 -17.94
CA ARG A 85 18.32 15.19 -17.80
C ARG A 85 18.81 16.07 -16.65
N PHE A 86 18.26 17.28 -16.48
CA PHE A 86 18.58 18.14 -15.33
C PHE A 86 18.21 17.47 -14.00
N VAL A 87 16.99 16.95 -13.87
CA VAL A 87 16.52 16.24 -12.66
C VAL A 87 17.46 15.10 -12.28
N LEU A 88 17.96 14.35 -13.27
CA LEU A 88 18.83 13.21 -13.02
C LEU A 88 20.30 13.57 -12.82
N GLN A 89 20.85 14.52 -13.59
CA GLN A 89 22.28 14.85 -13.58
C GLN A 89 22.66 15.81 -12.47
N GLU A 90 21.79 16.76 -12.14
CA GLU A 90 22.05 17.77 -11.11
C GLU A 90 21.36 17.43 -9.79
N GLY A 91 20.25 16.70 -9.81
CA GLY A 91 19.52 16.27 -8.61
C GLY A 91 19.81 14.84 -8.20
N TYR A 92 18.99 13.91 -8.67
CA TYR A 92 18.92 12.55 -8.13
C TYR A 92 20.28 11.81 -8.04
N THR A 93 21.07 11.79 -9.12
CA THR A 93 22.30 10.97 -9.15
C THR A 93 23.39 11.50 -8.20
N PRO A 94 23.81 12.78 -8.26
CA PRO A 94 24.84 13.30 -7.36
C PRO A 94 24.38 13.29 -5.91
N THR A 95 23.15 13.75 -5.61
CA THR A 95 22.64 13.91 -4.25
C THR A 95 22.47 12.55 -3.56
N LEU A 96 21.90 11.54 -4.24
CA LEU A 96 21.86 10.19 -3.66
C LEU A 96 23.25 9.57 -3.52
N GLY A 97 24.15 9.83 -4.48
CA GLY A 97 25.53 9.38 -4.45
C GLY A 97 26.29 9.90 -3.22
N GLU A 98 26.17 11.20 -2.95
CA GLU A 98 26.76 11.87 -1.80
C GLU A 98 26.21 11.35 -0.48
N ALA A 99 24.89 11.17 -0.36
CA ALA A 99 24.29 10.63 0.86
C ALA A 99 24.81 9.21 1.19
N LEU A 100 24.96 8.35 0.18
CA LEU A 100 25.50 7.00 0.37
C LEU A 100 27.01 7.03 0.70
N GLN A 101 27.80 7.88 0.06
CA GLN A 101 29.22 8.05 0.39
C GLN A 101 29.42 8.61 1.80
N GLY A 102 28.63 9.61 2.19
CA GLY A 102 28.65 10.18 3.54
C GLY A 102 28.27 9.17 4.60
N PHE A 103 27.30 8.29 4.30
CA PHE A 103 26.98 7.15 5.15
C PHE A 103 28.20 6.23 5.33
N PHE A 104 28.81 5.79 4.22
CA PHE A 104 29.98 4.91 4.24
C PHE A 104 31.15 5.50 5.04
N ALA A 105 31.44 6.79 4.84
CA ALA A 105 32.47 7.51 5.59
C ALA A 105 32.15 7.57 7.08
N LYS A 106 30.89 7.90 7.45
CA LYS A 106 30.45 8.01 8.85
C LYS A 106 30.54 6.67 9.59
N THR A 107 30.20 5.56 8.94
CA THR A 107 30.18 4.22 9.56
C THR A 107 31.45 3.42 9.36
N GLY A 108 32.42 3.94 8.60
CA GLY A 108 33.65 3.22 8.26
C GLY A 108 33.40 1.93 7.46
N SER A 109 32.32 1.89 6.67
CA SER A 109 31.94 0.72 5.86
C SER A 109 32.03 1.03 4.37
N GLY A 110 31.97 0.01 3.53
CA GLY A 110 31.91 0.15 2.07
C GLY A 110 30.81 -0.68 1.42
N PRO A 111 30.63 -0.57 0.09
CA PRO A 111 29.61 -1.30 -0.65
C PRO A 111 29.63 -2.82 -0.44
N ALA A 112 30.81 -3.41 -0.22
CA ALA A 112 30.96 -4.85 -0.05
C ALA A 112 30.33 -5.38 1.26
N ASP A 113 30.15 -4.52 2.26
CA ASP A 113 29.62 -4.89 3.58
C ASP A 113 28.09 -5.07 3.59
N PHE A 114 27.42 -4.65 2.52
CA PHE A 114 25.96 -4.71 2.41
C PHE A 114 25.54 -5.85 1.50
N ALA A 115 24.64 -6.69 2.00
CA ALA A 115 24.02 -7.76 1.23
C ALA A 115 23.02 -7.20 0.20
N ARG A 116 22.42 -6.03 0.51
CA ARG A 116 21.40 -5.43 -0.34
C ARG A 116 21.38 -3.90 -0.28
N PHE A 117 20.98 -3.30 -1.40
CA PHE A 117 20.74 -1.86 -1.55
C PHE A 117 19.32 -1.62 -2.03
N ALA A 118 18.48 -1.02 -1.19
CA ALA A 118 17.15 -0.57 -1.57
C ALA A 118 17.23 0.93 -1.89
N LEU A 119 17.26 1.29 -3.17
CA LEU A 119 17.47 2.69 -3.58
C LEU A 119 16.21 3.23 -4.24
N TYR A 120 15.71 4.37 -3.78
CA TYR A 120 14.73 5.18 -4.50
C TYR A 120 15.25 5.45 -5.91
N ALA A 121 14.36 5.46 -6.89
CA ALA A 121 14.68 5.88 -8.25
C ALA A 121 13.49 6.61 -8.88
N PRO A 122 13.70 7.71 -9.62
CA PRO A 122 12.63 8.39 -10.37
C PRO A 122 11.97 7.48 -11.41
N ASP A 123 12.76 6.60 -12.04
CA ASP A 123 12.38 5.68 -13.11
C ASP A 123 13.21 4.38 -13.06
N ASP A 124 12.92 3.45 -13.98
CA ASP A 124 13.51 2.11 -14.03
C ASP A 124 14.99 2.06 -14.44
N LYS A 125 15.54 3.15 -14.98
CA LYS A 125 16.92 3.22 -15.48
C LYS A 125 17.84 3.97 -14.52
N SER A 126 17.31 4.96 -13.81
CA SER A 126 18.11 5.90 -13.03
C SER A 126 18.91 5.27 -11.89
N VAL A 127 18.43 4.16 -11.29
CA VAL A 127 19.19 3.44 -10.26
C VAL A 127 20.54 2.91 -10.76
N ALA A 128 20.64 2.57 -12.05
CA ALA A 128 21.88 2.07 -12.63
C ALA A 128 22.99 3.15 -12.69
N GLY A 129 22.62 4.43 -12.77
CA GLY A 129 23.55 5.55 -12.74
C GLY A 129 24.29 5.63 -11.40
N VAL A 130 23.53 5.64 -10.30
CA VAL A 130 24.06 5.66 -8.93
C VAL A 130 24.88 4.41 -8.64
N ALA A 131 24.37 3.24 -9.02
CA ALA A 131 25.09 1.98 -8.84
C ALA A 131 26.45 1.98 -9.55
N ARG A 132 26.53 2.50 -10.78
CA ARG A 132 27.79 2.63 -11.52
C ARG A 132 28.74 3.62 -10.87
N ALA A 133 28.25 4.78 -10.44
CA ALA A 133 29.06 5.84 -9.82
C ALA A 133 29.73 5.35 -8.53
N LEU A 134 29.01 4.57 -7.73
CA LEU A 134 29.50 4.03 -6.45
C LEU A 134 30.08 2.62 -6.54
N LYS A 135 30.18 2.05 -7.76
CA LYS A 135 30.64 0.67 -7.99
C LYS A 135 29.89 -0.37 -7.15
N LEU A 136 28.57 -0.17 -6.99
CA LEU A 136 27.71 -1.13 -6.31
C LEU A 136 27.57 -2.39 -7.16
N ASP A 137 27.57 -3.55 -6.50
CA ASP A 137 27.22 -4.81 -7.14
C ASP A 137 25.75 -4.79 -7.55
N ARG A 138 25.49 -4.85 -8.86
CA ARG A 138 24.13 -4.79 -9.43
C ARG A 138 23.25 -5.96 -8.98
N THR A 139 23.85 -7.10 -8.62
CA THR A 139 23.12 -8.26 -8.12
C THR A 139 22.56 -8.06 -6.71
N ARG A 140 23.11 -7.07 -5.98
CA ARG A 140 22.68 -6.68 -4.62
C ARG A 140 21.67 -5.53 -4.63
N LEU A 141 21.32 -4.99 -5.80
CA LEU A 141 20.26 -3.98 -5.88
C LEU A 141 18.89 -4.65 -5.68
N GLN A 142 18.07 -4.09 -4.81
CA GLN A 142 16.67 -4.47 -4.70
C GLN A 142 15.95 -4.12 -6.00
N ASP A 143 15.09 -5.04 -6.47
CA ASP A 143 14.21 -4.79 -7.61
C ASP A 143 13.33 -3.55 -7.36
N GLY A 144 13.40 -2.58 -8.28
CA GLY A 144 12.67 -1.32 -8.20
C GLY A 144 11.15 -1.43 -8.41
N LEU A 145 10.63 -2.61 -8.72
CA LEU A 145 9.19 -2.88 -8.88
C LEU A 145 8.51 -2.10 -10.02
N PHE A 146 9.27 -1.46 -10.92
CA PHE A 146 8.72 -0.81 -12.12
C PHE A 146 8.02 -1.84 -13.02
N GLY A 147 6.93 -1.41 -13.68
CA GLY A 147 6.04 -2.30 -14.44
C GLY A 147 5.08 -3.14 -13.59
N ARG A 148 5.23 -3.16 -12.25
CA ARG A 148 4.31 -3.83 -11.32
C ARG A 148 3.69 -2.90 -10.28
N LEU A 149 4.47 -1.93 -9.79
CA LEU A 149 4.05 -0.90 -8.84
C LEU A 149 4.26 0.51 -9.40
N GLY A 150 5.49 0.81 -9.84
CA GLY A 150 5.93 2.18 -10.15
C GLY A 150 6.44 2.94 -8.92
N ASN A 151 6.80 4.21 -9.11
CA ASN A 151 7.31 5.08 -8.06
C ASN A 151 6.16 5.59 -7.18
N ALA A 152 6.03 5.03 -5.98
CA ALA A 152 5.02 5.34 -4.98
C ALA A 152 5.37 6.54 -4.07
N GLY A 153 6.09 7.54 -4.59
CA GLY A 153 6.40 8.78 -3.87
C GLY A 153 7.09 8.55 -2.54
N CYS A 154 6.59 9.21 -1.48
CA CYS A 154 7.20 9.09 -0.15
C CYS A 154 7.16 7.66 0.43
N ALA A 155 6.24 6.81 -0.06
CA ALA A 155 6.13 5.41 0.33
C ALA A 155 7.09 4.50 -0.44
N TYR A 156 7.70 4.96 -1.53
CA TYR A 156 8.47 4.09 -2.43
C TYR A 156 9.72 3.50 -1.76
N ALA A 157 10.60 4.32 -1.19
CA ALA A 157 11.75 3.83 -0.43
C ALA A 157 11.34 2.90 0.73
N PRO A 158 10.35 3.26 1.58
CA PRO A 158 9.78 2.33 2.57
C PRO A 158 9.26 1.00 2.00
N ILE A 159 8.63 0.98 0.82
CA ILE A 159 8.19 -0.25 0.16
C ILE A 159 9.39 -1.08 -0.29
N LEU A 160 10.43 -0.46 -0.85
CA LEU A 160 11.66 -1.16 -1.24
C LEU A 160 12.39 -1.74 -0.03
N LEU A 161 12.38 -1.05 1.11
CA LEU A 161 12.86 -1.57 2.39
C LEU A 161 12.10 -2.86 2.78
N ALA A 162 10.76 -2.83 2.76
CA ALA A 162 9.95 -4.00 3.06
C ALA A 162 10.24 -5.16 2.08
N ALA A 163 10.32 -4.88 0.79
CA ALA A 163 10.62 -5.87 -0.25
C ALA A 163 12.02 -6.49 -0.09
N ALA A 164 13.00 -5.70 0.35
CA ALA A 164 14.34 -6.19 0.64
C ALA A 164 14.35 -7.14 1.85
N LEU A 165 13.70 -6.73 2.94
CA LEU A 165 13.62 -7.51 4.18
C LEU A 165 12.95 -8.88 3.99
N GLU A 166 12.05 -9.03 3.02
CA GLU A 166 11.39 -10.33 2.72
C GLU A 166 12.33 -11.45 2.31
N SER A 167 13.58 -11.15 1.93
CA SER A 167 14.52 -12.17 1.43
C SER A 167 15.89 -12.14 2.08
N LEU A 168 16.11 -11.22 3.02
CA LEU A 168 17.37 -11.15 3.78
C LEU A 168 17.40 -12.22 4.88
N GLN A 169 18.58 -12.76 5.10
CA GLN A 169 18.88 -13.73 6.16
C GLN A 169 19.34 -13.01 7.44
N PRO A 170 19.32 -13.65 8.62
CA PRO A 170 19.83 -13.05 9.85
C PRO A 170 21.29 -12.58 9.73
N GLY A 171 21.57 -11.39 10.28
CA GLY A 171 22.91 -10.79 10.32
C GLY A 171 23.33 -10.05 9.04
N GLU A 172 22.54 -10.13 7.97
CA GLU A 172 22.80 -9.41 6.73
C GLU A 172 22.51 -7.91 6.88
N ARG A 173 23.32 -7.08 6.20
CA ARG A 173 23.17 -5.63 6.19
C ARG A 173 22.46 -5.14 4.94
N LEU A 174 21.58 -4.17 5.12
CA LEU A 174 20.80 -3.50 4.07
C LEU A 174 21.05 -1.99 4.15
N LEU A 175 21.28 -1.36 3.01
CA LEU A 175 21.32 0.10 2.90
C LEU A 175 20.11 0.60 2.12
N LEU A 176 19.30 1.44 2.76
CA LEU A 176 18.19 2.15 2.14
C LEU A 176 18.67 3.53 1.69
N GLY A 177 18.46 3.88 0.43
CA GLY A 177 18.65 5.22 -0.10
C GLY A 177 17.31 5.85 -0.46
N ALA A 178 17.01 7.03 0.08
CA ALA A 178 15.83 7.82 -0.22
C ALA A 178 16.23 9.17 -0.84
N TYR A 179 15.34 9.73 -1.66
CA TYR A 179 15.54 11.02 -2.34
C TYR A 179 14.28 11.87 -2.26
N GLY A 180 14.46 13.17 -2.05
CA GLY A 180 13.42 14.20 -1.96
C GLY A 180 13.97 15.42 -1.21
N ASP A 181 14.04 16.58 -1.88
CA ASP A 181 14.66 17.83 -1.40
C ASP A 181 16.06 17.62 -0.76
N GLY A 182 16.85 16.73 -1.39
CA GLY A 182 18.03 16.14 -0.81
C GLY A 182 18.01 14.61 -0.91
N ALA A 183 18.82 13.95 -0.09
CA ALA A 183 18.86 12.50 -0.03
C ALA A 183 19.23 11.99 1.36
N GLU A 184 18.85 10.75 1.63
CA GLU A 184 19.07 10.12 2.92
C GLU A 184 19.43 8.65 2.77
N ALA A 185 20.46 8.23 3.48
CA ALA A 185 20.90 6.85 3.60
C ALA A 185 20.61 6.32 5.01
N LEU A 186 19.96 5.16 5.12
CA LEU A 186 19.66 4.48 6.38
C LEU A 186 20.19 3.05 6.33
N GLY A 187 21.03 2.68 7.30
CA GLY A 187 21.61 1.35 7.42
C GLY A 187 20.83 0.49 8.40
N PHE A 188 20.60 -0.77 8.02
CA PHE A 188 19.92 -1.77 8.84
C PHE A 188 20.71 -3.07 8.87
N ARG A 189 20.62 -3.80 9.98
CA ARG A 189 21.13 -5.17 10.12
C ARG A 189 20.02 -6.09 10.57
N THR A 190 19.74 -7.15 9.83
CA THR A 190 18.71 -8.12 10.20
C THR A 190 19.11 -8.90 11.44
N THR A 191 18.13 -9.30 12.25
CA THR A 191 18.34 -10.12 13.45
C THR A 191 17.78 -11.52 13.23
N GLY A 192 18.03 -12.45 14.17
CA GLY A 192 17.38 -13.77 14.15
C GLY A 192 15.85 -13.72 14.28
N ALA A 193 15.25 -12.60 14.69
CA ALA A 193 13.79 -12.47 14.73
C ALA A 193 13.15 -12.38 13.34
N ILE A 194 13.94 -12.11 12.29
CA ILE A 194 13.43 -12.08 10.91
C ILE A 194 12.88 -13.44 10.47
N GLU A 195 13.44 -14.55 10.96
CA GLU A 195 12.94 -15.90 10.68
C GLU A 195 11.63 -16.21 11.43
N LYS A 196 11.36 -15.46 12.52
CA LYS A 196 10.14 -15.59 13.32
C LYS A 196 8.98 -14.80 12.73
N LEU A 197 9.22 -13.95 11.72
CA LEU A 197 8.15 -13.37 10.90
C LEU A 197 7.49 -14.52 10.11
N GLY A 198 6.47 -15.15 10.69
CA GLY A 198 5.61 -16.09 9.97
C GLY A 198 4.99 -15.44 8.72
N ALA A 199 4.36 -16.24 7.86
CA ALA A 199 3.81 -15.77 6.59
C ALA A 199 3.02 -14.45 6.72
N ARG A 200 3.49 -13.38 6.06
CA ARG A 200 2.85 -12.07 6.02
C ARG A 200 2.36 -11.74 4.62
N ARG A 201 1.42 -10.79 4.56
CA ARG A 201 0.99 -10.13 3.33
C ARG A 201 1.99 -9.04 2.98
N GLY A 202 3.18 -9.48 2.58
CA GLY A 202 4.28 -8.61 2.15
C GLY A 202 4.07 -8.00 0.76
N VAL A 203 5.06 -7.27 0.28
CA VAL A 203 5.12 -6.69 -1.06
C VAL A 203 4.94 -7.78 -2.12
N ALA A 204 5.66 -8.89 -2.03
CA ALA A 204 5.52 -9.99 -3.00
C ALA A 204 4.08 -10.52 -3.07
N TRP A 205 3.44 -10.70 -1.91
CA TRP A 205 2.05 -11.16 -1.81
C TRP A 205 1.07 -10.18 -2.46
N HIS A 206 1.25 -8.88 -2.22
CA HIS A 206 0.38 -7.84 -2.81
C HIS A 206 0.56 -7.74 -4.33
N LEU A 207 1.81 -7.80 -4.81
CA LEU A 207 2.10 -7.76 -6.25
C LEU A 207 1.58 -8.99 -6.99
N ALA A 208 1.65 -10.17 -6.38
CA ALA A 208 1.09 -11.41 -6.95
C ALA A 208 -0.43 -11.35 -7.18
N ARG A 209 -1.14 -10.47 -6.46
CA ARG A 209 -2.61 -10.32 -6.53
C ARG A 209 -3.06 -9.12 -7.36
N ARG A 210 -2.13 -8.47 -8.07
CA ARG A 210 -2.45 -7.36 -8.97
C ARG A 210 -3.39 -7.82 -10.07
N ARG A 211 -4.23 -6.90 -10.55
CA ARG A 211 -5.12 -7.15 -11.69
C ARG A 211 -4.82 -6.16 -12.79
N PRO A 212 -4.65 -6.61 -14.04
CA PRO A 212 -4.43 -5.70 -15.15
C PRO A 212 -5.70 -4.89 -15.38
N VAL A 213 -5.55 -3.57 -15.54
CA VAL A 213 -6.62 -2.71 -16.03
C VAL A 213 -6.74 -2.94 -17.54
N LYS A 214 -7.94 -3.26 -18.02
CA LYS A 214 -8.15 -3.76 -19.40
C LYS A 214 -7.84 -2.72 -20.49
N SER A 215 -7.94 -1.43 -20.19
CA SER A 215 -7.66 -0.37 -21.15
C SER A 215 -7.24 0.92 -20.45
N TYR A 216 -6.57 1.80 -21.19
CA TYR A 216 -6.17 3.11 -20.71
C TYR A 216 -7.37 3.99 -20.34
N ASP A 217 -8.48 3.93 -21.09
CA ASP A 217 -9.71 4.65 -20.74
C ASP A 217 -10.27 4.24 -19.37
N ARG A 218 -10.22 2.94 -19.03
CA ARG A 218 -10.62 2.45 -17.71
C ARG A 218 -9.69 2.96 -16.61
N TYR A 219 -8.39 3.06 -16.90
CA TYR A 219 -7.44 3.67 -15.99
C TYR A 219 -7.77 5.16 -15.75
N LEU A 220 -8.00 5.93 -16.82
CA LEU A 220 -8.39 7.34 -16.72
C LEU A 220 -9.71 7.50 -15.93
N ALA A 221 -10.70 6.65 -16.16
CA ALA A 221 -11.95 6.64 -15.41
C ALA A 221 -11.71 6.35 -13.90
N ALA A 222 -10.90 5.33 -13.59
CA ALA A 222 -10.59 4.94 -12.22
C ALA A 222 -9.82 6.02 -11.45
N ARG A 223 -8.93 6.75 -12.14
CA ARG A 223 -8.19 7.91 -11.60
C ARG A 223 -8.98 9.23 -11.67
N SER A 224 -10.22 9.18 -12.18
CA SER A 224 -11.08 10.34 -12.43
C SER A 224 -10.42 11.42 -13.32
N LEU A 225 -9.57 11.01 -14.26
CA LEU A 225 -8.81 11.87 -15.18
C LEU A 225 -9.58 12.22 -16.46
N GLN A 226 -10.73 11.59 -16.70
CA GLN A 226 -11.58 11.89 -17.84
C GLN A 226 -12.37 13.19 -17.65
N THR A 227 -12.58 13.92 -18.74
CA THR A 227 -13.55 15.01 -18.80
C THR A 227 -14.96 14.44 -18.58
N ARG A 228 -15.74 15.11 -17.73
CA ARG A 228 -17.15 14.76 -17.48
C ARG A 228 -18.04 15.89 -17.99
N GLU A 229 -19.22 15.53 -18.48
CA GLU A 229 -20.23 16.50 -18.94
C GLU A 229 -20.76 17.35 -17.78
N TYR A 230 -20.94 16.73 -16.61
CA TYR A 230 -21.37 17.38 -15.38
C TYR A 230 -20.34 17.19 -14.26
N GLU A 231 -20.21 18.20 -13.40
CA GLU A 231 -19.50 18.07 -12.14
C GLU A 231 -20.16 17.00 -11.25
N ALA A 232 -19.37 16.39 -10.37
CA ALA A 232 -19.94 15.52 -9.35
C ALA A 232 -20.89 16.35 -8.45
N PRO A 233 -22.10 15.82 -8.12
CA PRO A 233 -23.03 16.52 -7.26
C PRO A 233 -22.38 16.93 -5.94
N ARG A 234 -22.56 18.19 -5.53
CA ARG A 234 -22.13 18.69 -4.23
C ARG A 234 -23.17 18.31 -3.17
N ASP A 235 -23.04 17.10 -2.65
CA ASP A 235 -23.81 16.62 -1.50
C ASP A 235 -23.02 16.91 -0.21
N GLN A 236 -23.71 17.20 0.90
CA GLN A 236 -23.14 17.41 2.23
C GLN A 236 -22.43 16.15 2.78
N GLY A 237 -22.72 14.98 2.21
CA GLY A 237 -22.12 13.70 2.58
C GLY A 237 -22.70 13.12 3.86
N LEU A 238 -22.01 12.14 4.45
CA LEU A 238 -22.49 11.48 5.66
C LEU A 238 -22.60 12.48 6.83
N SER A 239 -23.73 12.41 7.54
CA SER A 239 -23.94 13.17 8.77
C SER A 239 -22.91 12.77 9.82
N ALA A 240 -22.25 13.76 10.42
CA ALA A 240 -21.27 13.53 11.48
C ALA A 240 -21.89 12.84 12.71
N THR A 241 -23.19 13.08 12.98
CA THR A 241 -23.89 12.46 14.11
C THR A 241 -24.24 11.00 13.84
N ILE A 242 -24.57 10.64 12.60
CA ILE A 242 -24.75 9.24 12.18
C ILE A 242 -23.41 8.51 12.26
N HIS A 243 -22.37 9.07 11.65
CA HIS A 243 -21.02 8.50 11.72
C HIS A 243 -20.53 8.30 13.16
N PHE A 244 -20.76 9.26 14.07
CA PHE A 244 -20.39 9.09 15.49
C PHE A 244 -21.11 7.91 16.15
N ARG A 245 -22.41 7.72 15.84
CA ARG A 245 -23.24 6.64 16.40
C ARG A 245 -22.88 5.27 15.84
N GLU A 246 -22.56 5.21 14.55
CA GLU A 246 -22.36 3.96 13.80
C GLU A 246 -20.87 3.60 13.61
N ARG A 247 -19.93 4.42 14.10
CA ARG A 247 -18.47 4.20 13.94
C ARG A 247 -17.98 2.81 14.33
N ASP A 248 -18.59 2.19 15.34
CA ASP A 248 -18.19 0.88 15.81
C ASP A 248 -18.57 -0.21 14.78
N GLU A 249 -19.70 -0.06 14.10
CA GLU A 249 -20.13 -0.90 12.98
C GLU A 249 -19.31 -0.60 11.72
N ASP A 250 -19.15 0.68 11.39
CA ASP A 250 -18.60 1.09 10.10
C ASP A 250 -17.07 1.03 10.02
N VAL A 251 -16.40 1.53 11.06
CA VAL A 251 -14.93 1.65 11.07
C VAL A 251 -14.32 0.40 11.70
N ALA A 252 -14.80 0.02 12.89
CA ALA A 252 -14.23 -1.12 13.63
C ALA A 252 -14.77 -2.48 13.18
N PHE A 253 -15.80 -2.51 12.32
CA PHE A 253 -16.48 -3.72 11.86
C PHE A 253 -16.96 -4.61 13.00
N LYS A 254 -17.59 -4.00 14.00
CA LYS A 254 -18.16 -4.71 15.14
C LYS A 254 -19.61 -5.08 14.86
N ALA A 255 -19.90 -6.36 14.98
CA ALA A 255 -21.24 -6.87 15.18
C ALA A 255 -21.56 -6.98 16.67
N GLN A 256 -22.77 -7.43 16.97
CA GLN A 256 -23.19 -7.75 18.33
C GLN A 256 -23.47 -9.24 18.47
N ARG A 257 -23.13 -9.82 19.62
CA ARG A 257 -23.46 -11.21 19.98
C ARG A 257 -24.40 -11.23 21.16
N CYS A 258 -25.52 -11.93 21.04
CA CYS A 258 -26.49 -12.04 22.13
C CYS A 258 -25.92 -12.85 23.29
N ALA A 259 -25.94 -12.29 24.50
CA ALA A 259 -25.44 -12.96 25.70
C ALA A 259 -26.30 -14.17 26.12
N LYS A 260 -27.57 -14.23 25.69
CA LYS A 260 -28.50 -15.33 26.05
C LYS A 260 -28.45 -16.52 25.12
N CYS A 261 -28.44 -16.30 23.80
CA CYS A 261 -28.52 -17.37 22.80
C CYS A 261 -27.25 -17.51 21.95
N GLY A 262 -26.28 -16.61 22.09
CA GLY A 262 -25.02 -16.64 21.33
C GLY A 262 -25.12 -16.19 19.87
N ALA A 263 -26.31 -15.82 19.37
CA ALA A 263 -26.48 -15.37 17.98
C ALA A 263 -25.69 -14.08 17.71
N THR A 264 -24.87 -14.08 16.65
CA THR A 264 -24.15 -12.90 16.16
C THR A 264 -24.99 -12.18 15.10
N GLN A 265 -25.14 -10.86 15.22
CA GLN A 265 -26.05 -10.05 14.40
C GLN A 265 -25.35 -8.80 13.88
N PHE A 266 -25.66 -8.48 12.62
CA PHE A 266 -25.24 -7.26 11.95
C PHE A 266 -26.37 -6.86 10.98
N PRO A 267 -26.77 -5.57 10.90
CA PRO A 267 -26.33 -4.44 11.73
C PRO A 267 -26.77 -4.54 13.20
N ILE A 268 -26.31 -3.64 14.07
CA ILE A 268 -26.67 -3.63 15.49
C ILE A 268 -28.16 -3.33 15.67
N GLN A 269 -28.82 -4.12 16.52
CA GLN A 269 -30.25 -4.04 16.83
C GLN A 269 -30.48 -4.16 18.34
N ARG A 270 -31.50 -3.50 18.87
CA ARG A 270 -31.81 -3.56 20.32
C ARG A 270 -32.46 -4.88 20.77
N VAL A 271 -33.02 -5.65 19.84
CA VAL A 271 -33.74 -6.88 20.11
C VAL A 271 -33.14 -8.00 19.28
N CYS A 272 -32.85 -9.14 19.94
CA CYS A 272 -32.25 -10.28 19.28
C CYS A 272 -33.27 -10.92 18.33
N GLU A 273 -32.91 -11.05 17.06
CA GLU A 273 -33.75 -11.71 16.04
C GLU A 273 -34.09 -13.18 16.31
N THR A 274 -33.34 -13.87 17.18
CA THR A 274 -33.51 -15.30 17.48
C THR A 274 -34.30 -15.54 18.77
N CYS A 275 -33.91 -14.90 19.88
CA CYS A 275 -34.49 -15.15 21.20
C CYS A 275 -35.27 -13.98 21.80
N PHE A 276 -35.38 -12.86 21.06
CA PHE A 276 -36.09 -11.64 21.47
C PHE A 276 -35.59 -11.00 22.78
N ALA A 277 -34.41 -11.39 23.27
CA ALA A 277 -33.75 -10.70 24.36
C ALA A 277 -33.44 -9.26 23.95
N LYS A 278 -33.72 -8.32 24.85
CA LYS A 278 -33.53 -6.89 24.62
C LYS A 278 -32.28 -6.40 25.36
N ASP A 279 -31.48 -5.57 24.69
CA ASP A 279 -30.31 -4.86 25.22
C ASP A 279 -29.30 -5.78 25.97
N ALA A 280 -29.20 -7.06 25.57
CA ALA A 280 -28.34 -8.07 26.19
C ALA A 280 -27.31 -8.60 25.17
N PHE A 281 -26.35 -7.75 24.80
CA PHE A 281 -25.37 -8.02 23.74
C PHE A 281 -23.94 -7.65 24.12
N GLU A 282 -22.99 -8.37 23.54
CA GLU A 282 -21.56 -8.11 23.63
C GLU A 282 -20.99 -7.76 22.24
N PRO A 283 -20.10 -6.76 22.13
CA PRO A 283 -19.50 -6.40 20.85
C PRO A 283 -18.53 -7.48 20.36
N VAL A 284 -18.64 -7.86 19.10
CA VAL A 284 -17.77 -8.85 18.45
C VAL A 284 -17.21 -8.29 17.17
N ARG A 285 -15.89 -8.27 17.06
CA ARG A 285 -15.20 -7.83 15.85
C ARG A 285 -15.32 -8.88 14.74
N LEU A 286 -15.65 -8.42 13.52
CA LEU A 286 -15.76 -9.25 12.32
C LEU A 286 -14.58 -9.07 11.36
N SER A 287 -13.78 -7.99 11.50
CA SER A 287 -12.71 -7.62 10.56
C SER A 287 -11.64 -8.68 10.33
N ASP A 288 -11.36 -9.50 11.33
CA ASP A 288 -10.34 -10.55 11.34
C ASP A 288 -10.90 -11.95 11.04
N LYS A 289 -12.20 -12.04 10.75
CA LYS A 289 -12.86 -13.30 10.43
C LYS A 289 -12.92 -13.54 8.93
N THR A 290 -13.20 -14.77 8.56
CA THR A 290 -13.60 -15.14 7.20
C THR A 290 -15.11 -15.28 7.15
N GLY A 291 -15.69 -14.96 6.00
CA GLY A 291 -17.12 -15.10 5.72
C GLY A 291 -17.38 -15.96 4.51
N ARG A 292 -18.66 -16.15 4.20
CA ARG A 292 -19.12 -16.90 3.04
C ARG A 292 -20.20 -16.13 2.29
N VAL A 293 -20.10 -16.05 0.97
CA VAL A 293 -21.12 -15.39 0.14
C VAL A 293 -22.41 -16.23 0.18
N VAL A 294 -23.51 -15.65 0.66
CA VAL A 294 -24.83 -16.32 0.71
C VAL A 294 -25.58 -16.10 -0.61
N THR A 295 -25.63 -14.86 -1.06
CA THR A 295 -26.25 -14.45 -2.32
C THR A 295 -25.53 -13.23 -2.88
N TYR A 296 -25.63 -13.01 -4.18
CA TYR A 296 -25.01 -11.88 -4.87
C TYR A 296 -25.89 -11.36 -6.00
N THR A 297 -25.67 -10.10 -6.37
CA THR A 297 -26.28 -9.45 -7.53
C THR A 297 -25.24 -8.61 -8.27
N PHE A 298 -25.50 -8.33 -9.54
CA PHE A 298 -24.66 -7.51 -10.40
C PHE A 298 -25.37 -6.19 -10.68
N ASP A 299 -24.86 -5.11 -10.12
CA ASP A 299 -25.38 -3.77 -10.33
C ASP A 299 -24.61 -3.08 -11.46
N PHE A 300 -25.28 -2.88 -12.60
CA PHE A 300 -24.75 -2.16 -13.76
C PHE A 300 -25.03 -0.66 -13.72
N PHE A 301 -25.88 -0.21 -12.79
CA PHE A 301 -26.27 1.18 -12.65
C PHE A 301 -25.38 1.95 -11.68
N PHE A 302 -24.90 1.29 -10.62
CA PHE A 302 -24.01 1.93 -9.65
C PHE A 302 -22.73 2.47 -10.34
N PRO A 303 -22.37 3.75 -10.14
CA PRO A 303 -21.23 4.36 -10.80
C PRO A 303 -19.93 3.72 -10.31
N THR A 304 -19.30 2.94 -11.18
CA THR A 304 -18.01 2.28 -10.93
C THR A 304 -17.13 2.37 -12.19
N PRO A 305 -15.80 2.52 -12.05
CA PRO A 305 -14.89 2.51 -13.20
C PRO A 305 -14.92 1.20 -14.01
N GLU A 306 -15.25 0.09 -13.35
CA GLU A 306 -15.33 -1.23 -13.97
C GLU A 306 -16.67 -1.90 -13.61
N PRO A 307 -17.76 -1.64 -14.37
CA PRO A 307 -19.03 -2.30 -14.15
C PRO A 307 -18.99 -3.79 -14.55
N PRO A 308 -19.79 -4.66 -13.91
CA PRO A 308 -20.77 -4.35 -12.87
C PRO A 308 -20.16 -4.26 -11.46
N THR A 309 -20.81 -3.50 -10.57
CA THR A 309 -20.53 -3.58 -9.13
C THR A 309 -21.12 -4.88 -8.58
N ILE A 310 -20.28 -5.73 -8.01
CA ILE A 310 -20.71 -7.00 -7.43
C ILE A 310 -21.14 -6.73 -5.99
N VAL A 311 -22.41 -6.95 -5.70
CA VAL A 311 -23.00 -6.73 -4.39
C VAL A 311 -23.36 -8.08 -3.78
N THR A 312 -23.02 -8.29 -2.50
CA THR A 312 -23.14 -9.58 -1.83
C THR A 312 -23.80 -9.44 -0.47
N ILE A 313 -24.54 -10.47 -0.08
CA ILE A 313 -24.83 -10.75 1.32
C ILE A 313 -23.83 -11.81 1.77
N THR A 314 -22.97 -11.44 2.71
CA THR A 314 -21.92 -12.31 3.26
C THR A 314 -22.31 -12.73 4.67
N GLU A 315 -22.26 -14.03 4.95
CA GLU A 315 -22.45 -14.58 6.30
C GLU A 315 -21.10 -14.66 7.03
N ILE A 316 -21.07 -14.20 8.28
CA ILE A 316 -19.89 -14.17 9.16
C ILE A 316 -20.35 -14.60 10.54
N ASP A 317 -20.00 -15.82 10.98
CA ASP A 317 -20.44 -16.39 12.27
C ASP A 317 -21.96 -16.26 12.52
N GLY A 318 -22.77 -16.41 11.47
CA GLY A 318 -24.23 -16.27 11.49
C GLY A 318 -24.76 -14.87 11.20
N ALA A 319 -23.95 -13.82 11.33
CA ALA A 319 -24.35 -12.45 10.98
C ALA A 319 -24.35 -12.26 9.45
N ARG A 320 -25.34 -11.55 8.91
CA ARG A 320 -25.45 -11.27 7.47
C ARG A 320 -25.12 -9.82 7.16
N VAL A 321 -24.08 -9.60 6.37
CA VAL A 321 -23.58 -8.27 6.05
C VAL A 321 -23.71 -7.99 4.55
N HIS A 322 -24.27 -6.83 4.22
CA HIS A 322 -24.33 -6.33 2.85
C HIS A 322 -23.01 -5.66 2.47
N LEU A 323 -22.28 -6.24 1.50
CA LEU A 323 -20.93 -5.82 1.12
C LEU A 323 -20.75 -5.80 -0.39
N GLN A 324 -19.95 -4.85 -0.89
CA GLN A 324 -19.40 -4.93 -2.24
C GLN A 324 -18.26 -5.96 -2.27
N LEU A 325 -18.28 -6.85 -3.25
CA LEU A 325 -17.19 -7.79 -3.52
C LEU A 325 -16.19 -7.15 -4.49
N VAL A 326 -14.95 -7.05 -4.06
CA VAL A 326 -13.82 -6.56 -4.86
C VAL A 326 -12.81 -7.67 -5.10
N ASN A 327 -11.90 -7.48 -6.05
CA ASN A 327 -10.91 -8.48 -6.42
C ASN A 327 -11.54 -9.83 -6.83
N ALA A 328 -12.72 -9.80 -7.43
CA ALA A 328 -13.41 -10.91 -8.09
C ALA A 328 -13.98 -10.44 -9.44
N THR A 329 -14.11 -11.33 -10.42
CA THR A 329 -14.90 -11.07 -11.64
C THR A 329 -16.32 -11.64 -11.49
N PRO A 330 -17.30 -11.19 -12.30
CA PRO A 330 -18.64 -11.78 -12.29
C PRO A 330 -18.62 -13.30 -12.53
N GLN A 331 -17.71 -13.80 -13.36
CA GLN A 331 -17.55 -15.23 -13.67
C GLN A 331 -16.94 -16.03 -12.51
N GLU A 332 -16.07 -15.41 -11.72
CA GLU A 332 -15.47 -16.04 -10.54
C GLU A 332 -16.46 -16.10 -9.36
N THR A 333 -17.44 -15.19 -9.33
CA THR A 333 -18.36 -15.01 -8.21
C THR A 333 -19.37 -16.15 -8.15
N LYS A 334 -19.47 -16.79 -6.98
CA LYS A 334 -20.39 -17.90 -6.73
C LYS A 334 -20.90 -17.90 -5.29
N THR A 335 -22.08 -18.47 -5.10
CA THR A 335 -22.60 -18.73 -3.76
C THR A 335 -21.66 -19.70 -3.05
N GLY A 336 -21.49 -19.45 -1.76
CA GLY A 336 -20.61 -20.22 -0.91
C GLY A 336 -19.12 -19.91 -1.02
N MET A 337 -18.72 -18.91 -1.81
CA MET A 337 -17.32 -18.48 -1.91
C MET A 337 -16.80 -17.98 -0.55
N PRO A 338 -15.61 -18.44 -0.10
CA PRO A 338 -14.97 -17.90 1.10
C PRO A 338 -14.41 -16.50 0.81
N VAL A 339 -14.72 -15.56 1.70
CA VAL A 339 -14.28 -14.17 1.59
C VAL A 339 -13.62 -13.69 2.87
N GLU A 340 -12.77 -12.69 2.72
CA GLU A 340 -12.16 -11.91 3.80
C GLU A 340 -12.49 -10.43 3.57
N PHE A 341 -12.15 -9.59 4.55
CA PHE A 341 -12.56 -8.18 4.54
C PHE A 341 -11.39 -7.23 4.33
N THR A 342 -11.63 -6.19 3.55
CA THR A 342 -10.65 -5.12 3.29
C THR A 342 -11.31 -3.76 3.51
N PHE A 343 -10.64 -2.91 4.28
CA PHE A 343 -11.10 -1.55 4.54
C PHE A 343 -10.72 -0.63 3.38
N ARG A 344 -11.70 0.06 2.78
CA ARG A 344 -11.51 0.85 1.56
C ARG A 344 -12.28 2.16 1.63
N ARG A 345 -11.75 3.20 0.97
CA ARG A 345 -12.55 4.38 0.63
C ARG A 345 -13.65 3.95 -0.35
N ILE A 346 -14.90 4.12 0.04
CA ILE A 346 -16.06 3.70 -0.77
C ILE A 346 -16.59 4.82 -1.66
N HIS A 347 -16.55 6.07 -1.18
CA HIS A 347 -16.87 7.27 -1.95
C HIS A 347 -16.34 8.52 -1.23
N GLU A 348 -16.30 9.63 -1.94
CA GLU A 348 -15.96 10.95 -1.42
C GLU A 348 -17.15 11.86 -1.68
N VAL A 349 -17.85 12.25 -0.61
CA VAL A 349 -19.06 13.08 -0.69
C VAL A 349 -19.00 14.08 0.46
N GLY A 350 -19.35 15.34 0.22
CA GLY A 350 -19.23 16.40 1.21
C GLY A 350 -17.79 16.80 1.54
N GLY A 351 -16.87 16.63 0.58
CA GLY A 351 -15.44 16.91 0.75
C GLY A 351 -14.74 16.00 1.78
N ARG A 352 -15.37 14.88 2.15
CA ARG A 352 -14.87 13.94 3.15
C ARG A 352 -14.80 12.52 2.58
N PRO A 353 -13.67 11.81 2.75
CA PRO A 353 -13.57 10.42 2.34
C PRO A 353 -14.37 9.55 3.30
N ASN A 354 -15.26 8.72 2.75
CA ASN A 354 -16.02 7.75 3.53
C ASN A 354 -15.41 6.38 3.32
N TYR A 355 -15.13 5.70 4.43
CA TYR A 355 -14.51 4.38 4.43
C TYR A 355 -15.48 3.35 4.97
N TYR A 356 -15.45 2.17 4.37
CA TYR A 356 -16.20 1.02 4.83
C TYR A 356 -15.52 -0.26 4.38
N TRP A 357 -15.99 -1.38 4.90
CA TRP A 357 -15.48 -2.70 4.59
C TRP A 357 -16.03 -3.21 3.25
N LYS A 358 -15.16 -3.86 2.47
CA LYS A 358 -15.53 -4.61 1.28
C LYS A 358 -15.13 -6.06 1.47
N ALA A 359 -15.90 -6.97 0.87
CA ALA A 359 -15.51 -8.38 0.79
C ALA A 359 -14.50 -8.57 -0.34
N GLN A 360 -13.57 -9.50 -0.19
CA GLN A 360 -12.72 -9.98 -1.27
C GLN A 360 -12.52 -11.49 -1.14
N PRO A 361 -12.34 -12.24 -2.23
CA PRO A 361 -12.08 -13.67 -2.15
C PRO A 361 -10.84 -13.96 -1.30
N VAL A 362 -10.96 -14.97 -0.43
CA VAL A 362 -9.80 -15.50 0.29
C VAL A 362 -8.78 -15.97 -0.76
N PRO A 363 -7.50 -15.53 -0.66
CA PRO A 363 -6.46 -15.99 -1.57
C PRO A 363 -6.38 -17.51 -1.60
N SER A 364 -6.55 -18.12 -2.77
CA SER A 364 -6.05 -19.48 -3.00
C SER A 364 -4.51 -19.45 -3.00
N PRO A 365 -3.81 -20.46 -2.46
CA PRO A 365 -2.35 -20.52 -2.44
C PRO A 365 -1.70 -20.56 -3.83
N GLU A 366 -2.47 -20.77 -4.89
CA GLU A 366 -2.01 -20.72 -6.27
C GLU A 366 -1.83 -19.26 -6.73
N ILE A 367 -0.60 -18.77 -6.59
CA ILE A 367 -0.14 -17.50 -7.15
C ILE A 367 -0.31 -17.56 -8.68
N ARG A 368 -1.29 -16.83 -9.22
CA ARG A 368 -1.45 -16.63 -10.67
C ARG A 368 -0.42 -15.62 -11.15
N ASP A 369 0.71 -16.11 -11.65
CA ASP A 369 1.65 -15.29 -12.41
C ASP A 369 1.18 -15.19 -13.86
N ASP A 370 0.11 -14.43 -14.10
CA ASP A 370 -0.33 -14.10 -15.46
C ASP A 370 0.57 -12.96 -15.99
N ALA A 371 1.82 -13.30 -16.32
CA ALA A 371 2.64 -12.46 -17.19
C ALA A 371 2.08 -12.58 -18.62
N PRO A 372 1.83 -11.47 -19.34
CA PRO A 372 1.49 -11.56 -20.76
C PRO A 372 2.68 -12.16 -21.50
N GLY A 373 2.45 -13.34 -22.09
CA GLY A 373 3.46 -14.14 -22.76
C GLY A 373 4.19 -13.36 -23.85
N ARG A 374 5.51 -13.54 -23.89
CA ARG A 374 6.32 -13.31 -25.09
C ARG A 374 5.67 -14.09 -26.22
N ALA A 375 5.22 -13.39 -27.26
CA ALA A 375 4.81 -14.00 -28.51
C ALA A 375 5.95 -14.88 -29.01
N ALA A 376 5.69 -16.19 -29.12
CA ALA A 376 6.55 -17.11 -29.81
C ALA A 376 6.60 -16.67 -31.28
N THR A 377 7.75 -16.18 -31.73
CA THR A 377 8.06 -16.08 -33.15
C THR A 377 8.21 -17.49 -33.70
N THR A 378 7.10 -18.07 -34.16
CA THR A 378 7.13 -19.19 -35.09
C THR A 378 7.58 -18.66 -36.44
N GLY A 379 8.80 -19.05 -36.83
CA GLY A 379 9.31 -18.86 -38.17
C GLY A 379 8.40 -19.55 -39.19
N VAL A 380 8.19 -18.86 -40.31
CA VAL A 380 7.78 -19.48 -41.56
C VAL A 380 8.92 -19.23 -42.53
N ALA A 381 9.35 -20.33 -43.14
CA ALA A 381 10.43 -20.43 -44.13
C ALA A 381 10.18 -19.60 -45.38
#